data_AF-A0A1I1Z7X5-F1
#
_entry.id   AF-A0A1I1Z7X5-F1
#
_cell.length_a   1.000
_cell.length_b   1.000
_cell.length_c   1.000
_cell.angle_alpha   90.00
_cell.angle_beta   90.00
_cell.angle_gamma   90.00
#
_symmetry.space_group_name_H-M   'P 1'
#
loop_
_entity.id
_entity.type
_entity.pdbx_description
1 polymer ?
#
loop_
_entity_poly.entity_id
_entity_poly.type
_entity_poly.pdbx_seq_one_letter_code
_entity_poly.pdbx_strand_id
1 'polypeptide(L)'
;MSKLVVIVQCELVTKRCSGYNCMKAFTQRSGKMEGYPEGARYMVMNCGGCCGAGIDVKIENLEKRLLANEEKKEDVVIHLSTCICSENHHRLPCPFRNYLKKTIERRGFKVIEGTYISQTATRRRAEGIYQPFE
;
A
#
# COMPACT_ATOMS: atom_id res chain seq x y z
N MET A 1 -19.82 -5.67 8.55
CA MET A 1 -19.49 -5.21 7.18
C MET A 1 -18.04 -5.56 6.89
N SER A 2 -17.72 -5.97 5.66
CA SER A 2 -16.37 -6.42 5.28
C SER A 2 -15.44 -5.23 5.09
N LYS A 3 -14.33 -5.16 5.83
CA LYS A 3 -13.28 -4.15 5.58
C LYS A 3 -12.64 -4.34 4.21
N LEU A 4 -12.31 -3.25 3.53
CA LEU A 4 -11.57 -3.25 2.26
C LEU A 4 -10.16 -2.70 2.48
N VAL A 5 -9.16 -3.51 2.11
CA VAL A 5 -7.76 -3.10 2.15
C VAL A 5 -7.25 -2.81 0.75
N VAL A 6 -6.91 -1.54 0.47
CA VAL A 6 -6.40 -1.12 -0.83
C VAL A 6 -4.88 -1.02 -0.77
N ILE A 7 -4.18 -1.88 -1.50
CA ILE A 7 -2.73 -1.89 -1.56
C ILE A 7 -2.26 -1.06 -2.75
N VAL A 8 -1.58 0.05 -2.48
CA VAL A 8 -1.02 0.95 -3.48
C VAL A 8 0.43 0.57 -3.77
N GLN A 9 0.70 0.23 -5.02
CA GLN A 9 2.02 -0.16 -5.53
C GLN A 9 2.63 0.94 -6.39
N CYS A 10 3.95 0.98 -6.49
CA CYS A 10 4.58 1.89 -7.44
C CYS A 10 4.38 1.38 -8.86
N GLU A 11 3.92 2.24 -9.76
CA GLU A 11 3.66 1.90 -11.15
C GLU A 11 4.89 1.32 -11.87
N LEU A 12 6.08 1.88 -11.64
CA LEU A 12 7.32 1.38 -12.25
C LEU A 12 7.63 -0.05 -11.81
N VAL A 13 7.35 -0.40 -10.55
CA VAL A 13 7.59 -1.76 -10.06
C VAL A 13 6.51 -2.72 -10.51
N THR A 14 5.26 -2.28 -10.68
CA THR A 14 4.20 -3.14 -11.21
C THR A 14 4.46 -3.60 -12.65
N LYS A 15 5.34 -2.94 -13.40
CA LYS A 15 5.78 -3.43 -14.73
C LYS A 15 6.46 -4.81 -14.68
N ARG A 16 7.02 -5.19 -13.52
CA ARG A 16 7.65 -6.52 -13.30
C ARG A 16 7.03 -7.29 -12.15
N CYS A 17 6.45 -6.60 -11.17
CA CYS A 17 5.93 -7.18 -9.95
C CYS A 17 4.46 -7.51 -10.15
N SER A 18 4.12 -8.79 -10.03
CA SER A 18 2.75 -9.29 -10.07
C SER A 18 1.93 -8.97 -8.81
N GLY A 19 2.55 -8.41 -7.77
CA GLY A 19 1.89 -8.15 -6.49
C GLY A 19 1.65 -9.38 -5.62
N TYR A 20 2.12 -10.57 -6.03
CA TYR A 20 1.90 -11.84 -5.32
C TYR A 20 2.27 -11.79 -3.82
N ASN A 21 3.42 -11.22 -3.47
CA ASN A 21 3.84 -11.14 -2.06
C ASN A 21 2.96 -10.20 -1.23
N CYS A 22 2.39 -9.15 -1.84
CA CYS A 22 1.44 -8.28 -1.16
C CYS A 22 0.12 -9.01 -0.90
N MET A 23 -0.38 -9.77 -1.88
CA MET A 23 -1.53 -10.66 -1.68
C MET A 23 -1.25 -11.68 -0.59
N LYS A 24 -0.14 -12.43 -0.69
CA LYS A 24 0.22 -13.47 0.29
C LYS A 24 0.30 -12.90 1.69
N ALA A 25 0.90 -11.72 1.87
CA ALA A 25 0.96 -11.06 3.17
C ALA A 25 -0.42 -10.71 3.72
N PHE A 26 -1.34 -10.26 2.87
CA PHE A 26 -2.73 -10.03 3.24
C PHE A 26 -3.44 -11.34 3.62
N THR A 27 -3.40 -12.36 2.75
CA THR A 27 -4.07 -13.65 2.99
C THR A 27 -3.58 -14.34 4.26
N GLN A 28 -2.28 -14.29 4.53
CA GLN A 28 -1.67 -14.88 5.71
C GLN A 28 -1.72 -13.96 6.94
N ARG A 29 -2.29 -12.75 6.84
CA ARG A 29 -2.37 -11.75 7.91
C ARG A 29 -1.03 -11.55 8.61
N SER A 30 0.02 -11.29 7.83
CA SER A 30 1.39 -11.19 8.33
C SER A 30 1.95 -9.77 8.26
N GLY A 31 2.80 -9.40 9.23
CA GLY A 31 3.48 -8.11 9.25
C GLY A 31 2.52 -6.95 9.45
N LYS A 32 2.58 -5.92 8.60
CA LYS A 32 1.71 -4.74 8.71
C LYS A 32 0.24 -5.01 8.32
N MET A 33 -0.12 -6.26 8.00
CA MET A 33 -1.48 -6.72 7.68
C MET A 33 -2.15 -7.50 8.83
N GLU A 34 -1.53 -7.53 10.00
CA GLU A 34 -2.09 -8.13 11.22
C GLU A 34 -3.31 -7.32 11.72
N GLY A 35 -4.33 -8.00 12.23
CA GLY A 35 -5.51 -7.37 12.83
C GLY A 35 -6.70 -7.09 11.90
N TYR A 36 -6.63 -7.46 10.62
CA TYR A 36 -7.80 -7.40 9.73
C TYR A 36 -8.75 -8.60 9.96
N PRO A 37 -10.07 -8.37 10.06
CA PRO A 37 -11.02 -9.43 10.35
C PRO A 37 -11.09 -10.48 9.23
N GLU A 38 -11.61 -11.65 9.59
CA GLU A 38 -11.97 -12.68 8.63
C GLU A 38 -13.09 -12.15 7.72
N GLY A 39 -12.98 -12.41 6.41
CA GLY A 39 -13.88 -11.81 5.40
C GLY A 39 -13.49 -10.40 4.93
N ALA A 40 -12.41 -9.79 5.45
CA ALA A 40 -11.88 -8.57 4.84
C ALA A 40 -11.37 -8.85 3.42
N ARG A 41 -11.74 -7.96 2.49
CA ARG A 41 -11.35 -8.01 1.08
C ARG A 41 -10.12 -7.15 0.85
N TYR A 42 -9.40 -7.42 -0.23
CA TYR A 42 -8.32 -6.53 -0.66
C TYR A 42 -8.43 -6.22 -2.14
N MET A 43 -7.87 -5.07 -2.52
CA MET A 43 -7.68 -4.65 -3.89
C MET A 43 -6.26 -4.15 -4.04
N VAL A 44 -5.66 -4.34 -5.23
CA VAL A 44 -4.35 -3.78 -5.55
C VAL A 44 -4.53 -2.73 -6.64
N MET A 45 -3.85 -1.60 -6.48
CA MET A 45 -3.74 -0.57 -7.51
C MET A 45 -2.35 0.04 -7.51
N ASN A 46 -1.97 0.73 -8.58
CA ASN A 46 -0.70 1.45 -8.64
C ASN A 46 -0.87 2.94 -8.33
N CYS A 47 0.24 3.63 -8.07
CA CYS A 47 0.28 5.05 -7.68
C CYS A 47 -0.02 6.03 -8.83
N GLY A 48 -0.20 5.54 -10.07
CA GLY A 48 -0.47 6.40 -11.24
C GLY A 48 0.73 7.21 -11.71
N GLY A 49 1.94 6.65 -11.61
CA GLY A 49 3.16 7.24 -12.14
C GLY A 49 3.86 8.23 -11.22
N CYS A 50 5.05 8.68 -11.63
CA CYS A 50 5.77 9.78 -10.98
C CYS A 50 5.23 11.11 -11.56
N CYS A 51 4.97 12.16 -10.77
CA CYS A 51 5.31 12.45 -9.38
C CYS A 51 4.30 11.97 -8.30
N GLY A 52 3.40 11.05 -8.64
CA GLY A 52 2.35 10.57 -7.75
C GLY A 52 1.02 11.31 -7.87
N ALA A 53 0.91 12.31 -8.75
CA ALA A 53 -0.34 13.04 -9.01
C ALA A 53 -1.48 12.12 -9.50
N GLY A 54 -1.15 11.04 -10.22
CA GLY A 54 -2.14 10.08 -10.70
C GLY A 54 -2.86 9.28 -9.61
N ILE A 55 -2.38 9.32 -8.36
CA ILE A 55 -3.09 8.69 -7.24
C ILE A 55 -4.43 9.36 -7.01
N ASP A 56 -4.52 10.69 -7.19
CA ASP A 56 -5.69 11.48 -6.84
C ASP A 56 -6.92 11.05 -7.65
N VAL A 57 -6.74 10.90 -8.96
CA VAL A 57 -7.77 10.43 -9.90
C VAL A 57 -8.22 9.00 -9.57
N LYS A 58 -7.30 8.14 -9.13
CA LYS A 58 -7.62 6.75 -8.76
C LYS A 58 -8.43 6.68 -7.46
N ILE A 59 -8.06 7.51 -6.47
CA ILE A 59 -8.82 7.60 -5.22
C ILE A 59 -10.20 8.20 -5.50
N GLU A 60 -10.30 9.22 -6.35
CA GLU A 60 -11.61 9.76 -6.75
C GLU A 60 -12.49 8.69 -7.42
N ASN A 61 -11.93 7.89 -8.33
CA ASN A 61 -12.67 6.78 -8.92
C ASN A 61 -13.07 5.74 -7.86
N LEU A 62 -12.20 5.42 -6.90
CA LEU A 62 -12.54 4.53 -5.79
C LEU A 62 -13.71 5.09 -4.97
N GLU A 63 -13.70 6.38 -4.62
CA GLU A 63 -14.80 7.03 -3.91
C GLU A 63 -16.14 6.90 -4.63
N LYS A 64 -16.15 7.12 -5.96
CA LYS A 64 -17.35 6.95 -6.79
C LYS A 64 -17.86 5.51 -6.77
N ARG A 65 -16.95 4.51 -6.79
CA ARG A 65 -17.33 3.10 -6.72
C ARG A 65 -17.83 2.68 -5.33
N LEU A 66 -17.24 3.19 -4.26
CA LEU A 66 -17.72 2.94 -2.90
C LEU A 66 -19.13 3.50 -2.73
N LEU A 67 -19.38 4.73 -3.18
CA LEU A 67 -20.70 5.35 -3.12
C LEU A 67 -21.75 4.56 -3.92
N ALA A 68 -21.39 4.12 -5.12
CA ALA A 68 -22.29 3.33 -5.98
C ALA A 68 -22.63 1.94 -5.43
N ASN A 69 -21.82 1.40 -4.50
CA ASN A 69 -22.04 0.10 -3.86
C ASN A 69 -22.42 0.25 -2.37
N GLU A 70 -22.80 1.45 -1.93
CA GLU A 70 -23.19 1.76 -0.54
C GLU A 70 -22.14 1.37 0.53
N GLU A 71 -20.86 1.38 0.15
CA GLU A 71 -19.74 1.10 1.05
C GLU A 71 -19.22 2.37 1.72
N LYS A 72 -18.92 2.30 3.02
CA LYS A 72 -18.43 3.44 3.81
C LYS A 72 -16.92 3.62 3.64
N LYS A 73 -16.47 4.87 3.59
CA LYS A 73 -15.04 5.20 3.55
C LYS A 73 -14.30 4.74 4.81
N GLU A 74 -14.96 4.72 5.96
CA GLU A 74 -14.35 4.28 7.23
C GLU A 74 -13.93 2.80 7.23
N ASP A 75 -14.58 1.98 6.39
CA ASP A 75 -14.27 0.56 6.25
C ASP A 75 -13.11 0.29 5.28
N VAL A 76 -12.59 1.35 4.64
CA VAL A 76 -11.49 1.28 3.67
C VAL A 76 -10.18 1.73 4.30
N VAL A 77 -9.16 0.87 4.24
CA VAL A 77 -7.80 1.21 4.68
C VAL A 77 -6.84 1.08 3.51
N ILE A 78 -6.04 2.12 3.28
CA ILE A 78 -5.12 2.20 2.16
C ILE A 78 -3.70 1.92 2.66
N HIS A 79 -3.07 0.87 2.14
CA HIS A 79 -1.69 0.54 2.42
C HIS A 79 -0.77 1.01 1.30
N LEU A 80 0.20 1.86 1.63
CA LEU A 80 1.33 2.10 0.74
C LEU A 80 2.27 0.90 0.81
N SER A 81 2.43 0.19 -0.30
CA SER A 81 3.24 -1.03 -0.32
C SER A 81 4.70 -0.78 0.04
N THR A 82 5.38 -1.83 0.51
CA THR A 82 6.81 -1.76 0.84
C THR A 82 7.70 -1.33 -0.31
N CYS A 83 7.26 -1.53 -1.55
CA CYS A 83 8.01 -1.05 -2.70
C CYS A 83 8.01 0.49 -2.82
N ILE A 84 7.06 1.20 -2.18
CA ILE A 84 7.03 2.67 -2.06
C ILE A 84 7.74 3.12 -0.79
N CYS A 85 7.50 2.45 0.33
CA CYS A 85 7.89 2.93 1.66
C CYS A 85 9.30 2.50 2.08
N SER A 86 9.84 1.40 1.53
CA SER A 86 11.09 0.80 2.00
C SER A 86 12.13 0.65 0.91
N GLU A 87 13.38 0.77 1.34
CA GLU A 87 14.53 0.39 0.54
C GLU A 87 14.48 -1.12 0.25
N ASN A 88 14.76 -1.45 -1.00
CA ASN A 88 14.85 -2.83 -1.46
C ASN A 88 16.03 -2.96 -2.41
N HIS A 89 16.37 -4.19 -2.77
CA HIS A 89 17.52 -4.50 -3.62
C HIS A 89 17.55 -3.72 -4.96
N HIS A 90 16.41 -3.24 -5.43
CA HIS A 90 16.30 -2.61 -6.74
C HIS A 90 16.17 -1.09 -6.68
N ARG A 91 15.84 -0.51 -5.52
CA ARG A 91 15.65 0.94 -5.39
C ARG A 91 15.54 1.41 -3.94
N LEU A 92 15.85 2.69 -3.79
CA LEU A 92 15.52 3.51 -2.63
C LEU A 92 13.99 3.71 -2.49
N PRO A 93 13.52 4.16 -1.30
CA PRO A 93 12.14 4.57 -1.09
C PRO A 93 11.69 5.65 -2.09
N CYS A 94 10.39 5.71 -2.36
CA CYS A 94 9.83 6.72 -3.26
C CYS A 94 10.00 8.13 -2.65
N PRO A 95 10.58 9.09 -3.38
CA PRO A 95 10.71 10.47 -2.88
C PRO A 95 9.35 11.14 -2.65
N PHE A 96 8.32 10.69 -3.37
CA PHE A 96 6.95 11.23 -3.26
C PHE A 96 6.07 10.48 -2.26
N ARG A 97 6.63 9.62 -1.40
CA ARG A 97 5.90 8.90 -0.33
C ARG A 97 4.96 9.82 0.45
N ASN A 98 5.50 10.93 0.95
CA ASN A 98 4.76 11.87 1.80
C ASN A 98 3.67 12.60 1.01
N TYR A 99 3.90 12.87 -0.28
CA TYR A 99 2.89 13.46 -1.15
C TYR A 99 1.72 12.50 -1.35
N LEU A 100 1.99 11.23 -1.69
CA LEU A 100 0.96 10.19 -1.82
C LEU A 100 0.12 10.07 -0.54
N LYS A 101 0.78 9.96 0.62
CA LYS A 101 0.12 9.86 1.92
C LYS A 101 -0.81 11.06 2.18
N LYS A 102 -0.30 12.28 2.05
CA LYS A 102 -1.08 13.52 2.27
C LYS A 102 -2.27 13.65 1.31
N THR A 103 -2.11 13.28 0.05
CA THR A 103 -3.20 13.33 -0.94
C THR A 103 -4.33 12.38 -0.56
N ILE A 104 -4.00 11.16 -0.12
CA ILE A 104 -4.98 10.16 0.28
C ILE A 104 -5.66 10.56 1.61
N GLU A 105 -4.88 11.01 2.60
CA GLU A 105 -5.40 11.47 3.90
C GLU A 105 -6.34 12.68 3.75
N ARG A 106 -6.03 13.62 2.83
CA ARG A 106 -6.90 14.78 2.55
C ARG A 106 -8.29 14.37 2.08
N ARG A 107 -8.43 13.21 1.41
CA ARG A 107 -9.72 12.67 0.96
C ARG A 107 -10.46 11.88 2.04
N GLY A 108 -9.89 11.77 3.24
CA GLY A 108 -10.52 11.15 4.42
C GLY A 108 -10.25 9.66 4.58
N PHE A 109 -9.31 9.09 3.83
CA PHE A 109 -8.94 7.69 3.96
C PHE A 109 -7.85 7.46 5.01
N LYS A 110 -7.93 6.34 5.73
CA LYS A 110 -6.87 5.89 6.63
C LYS A 110 -5.72 5.30 5.81
N VAL A 111 -4.51 5.85 5.99
CA VAL A 111 -3.29 5.38 5.30
C VAL A 111 -2.36 4.67 6.27
N ILE A 112 -1.88 3.49 5.89
CA ILE A 112 -0.84 2.75 6.60
C ILE A 112 0.36 2.57 5.68
N GLU A 113 1.55 2.81 6.20
CA GLU A 113 2.79 2.60 5.46
C GLU A 113 3.29 1.16 5.66
N GLY A 114 3.57 0.49 4.55
CA GLY A 114 4.04 -0.88 4.53
C GLY A 114 2.95 -1.93 4.29
N THR A 115 3.38 -3.01 3.66
CA THR A 115 2.60 -4.23 3.42
C THR A 115 3.42 -5.44 3.85
N TYR A 116 4.23 -5.97 2.93
CA TYR A 116 5.09 -7.14 3.12
C TYR A 116 6.54 -6.76 3.39
N ILE A 117 7.09 -7.20 4.51
CA ILE A 117 8.52 -7.06 4.82
C ILE A 117 9.22 -8.38 4.48
N SER A 118 10.13 -8.35 3.50
CA SER A 118 10.96 -9.51 3.13
C SER A 118 11.94 -9.87 4.25
N GLN A 119 12.08 -11.17 4.54
CA GLN A 119 13.09 -11.68 5.49
C GLN A 119 14.51 -11.24 5.11
N THR A 120 14.84 -11.18 3.82
CA THR A 120 16.12 -10.69 3.32
C THR A 120 16.31 -9.19 3.58
N ALA A 121 15.25 -8.40 3.45
CA ALA A 121 15.27 -6.98 3.79
C ALA A 121 15.39 -6.77 5.31
N THR A 122 14.75 -7.61 6.12
CA THR A 122 14.91 -7.60 7.58
C THR A 122 16.35 -7.93 7.97
N ARG A 123 16.96 -8.96 7.37
CA ARG A 123 18.36 -9.33 7.62
C ARG A 123 19.31 -8.21 7.26
N ARG A 124 19.15 -7.60 6.08
CA ARG A 124 19.98 -6.45 5.64
C ARG A 124 19.81 -5.20 6.50
N ARG A 125 18.64 -4.99 7.12
CA ARG A 125 18.45 -3.93 8.14
C ARG A 125 19.16 -4.25 9.43
N ALA A 126 19.11 -5.50 9.89
CA ALA A 126 19.86 -5.94 11.07
C ALA A 126 21.38 -5.83 10.86
N GLU A 127 21.86 -6.05 9.63
CA GLU A 127 23.24 -5.85 9.20
C GLU A 127 23.60 -4.35 9.01
N GLY A 128 22.66 -3.41 9.21
CA GLY A 128 22.89 -1.96 9.05
C GLY A 128 23.00 -1.46 7.60
N ILE A 129 22.73 -2.32 6.62
CA ILE A 129 22.87 -2.02 5.18
C ILE A 129 21.68 -1.20 4.67
N TYR A 130 20.49 -1.43 5.21
CA TYR A 130 19.26 -0.69 4.86
C TYR A 130 18.74 0.13 6.03
N GLN A 131 18.11 1.26 5.72
CA GLN A 131 17.45 2.11 6.71
C GLN A 131 16.35 1.34 7.49
N PRO A 132 16.17 1.62 8.80
CA PRO A 132 15.08 1.06 9.61
C PRO A 132 13.71 1.34 8.98
N PHE A 133 12.80 0.39 9.14
CA PHE A 133 11.43 0.52 8.67
C PHE A 133 10.53 0.89 9.86
N GLU A 134 10.17 2.17 9.98
CA GLU A 134 9.14 2.66 10.92
C GLU A 134 7.73 2.24 10.45
#